data_AF-A0A3N1HHD5-F1
#
_entry.id   AF-A0A3N1HHD5-F1
#
_cell.length_a   1.000
_cell.length_b   1.000
_cell.length_c   1.000
_cell.angle_alpha   90.00
_cell.angle_beta   90.00
_cell.angle_gamma   90.00
#
_symmetry.space_group_name_H-M   'P 1'
#
loop_
_entity.id
_entity.type
_entity.pdbx_description
1 polymer ?
#
loop_
_entity_poly.entity_id
_entity_poly.type
_entity_poly.pdbx_seq_one_letter_code
_entity_poly.pdbx_strand_id
1 'polypeptide(L)'
;MPLRLAYLGVTNAFALLRLLPLSDRDKDTEILALRHQITLLERQLGDARPRFSPSDRAFLAALLHRLPADALRRLRLLVRPETVLRWHRDLLARSHAARSRPRRPGRPRTVRSIRLLVLRLTRENPTWGYRRIHGELLVLGIKVAASTVWQILKDTGIDPAPQRTATTWSAFLRSQAEALLACDFFETSTLSGTRQYVLAVIEHTSRRIRVLGTTARPAASWVTQAARNLVMDLEDSGEHARFMIRDRDGKYPALFDAVLADAGIQVVLSGVRIPRMNAIMERWIHSCRRELLDRTLIWNQQHLLHALREYEHFYNNLWGVRTLHWDAELRRFCSLASEAGS
;
A
#
# COMPACT_ATOMS: atom_id res chain seq x y z
N MET A 1 -42.19 -59.96 -29.61
CA MET A 1 -42.87 -58.70 -29.98
C MET A 1 -43.75 -58.08 -28.88
N PRO A 2 -44.57 -58.82 -28.10
CA PRO A 2 -45.50 -58.18 -27.14
C PRO A 2 -44.79 -57.56 -25.93
N LEU A 3 -43.72 -58.18 -25.42
CA LEU A 3 -42.92 -57.65 -24.31
C LEU A 3 -42.26 -56.31 -24.62
N ARG A 4 -41.82 -56.09 -25.87
CA ARG A 4 -41.21 -54.83 -26.31
C ARG A 4 -42.24 -53.71 -26.40
N LEU A 5 -43.45 -54.03 -26.85
CA LEU A 5 -44.58 -53.09 -26.91
C LEU A 5 -45.12 -52.75 -25.51
N ALA A 6 -45.25 -53.75 -24.63
CA ALA A 6 -45.62 -53.54 -23.23
C ALA A 6 -44.57 -52.69 -22.49
N TYR A 7 -43.29 -52.97 -22.71
CA TYR A 7 -42.18 -52.19 -22.14
C TYR A 7 -42.18 -50.74 -22.64
N LEU A 8 -42.38 -50.51 -23.94
CA LEU A 8 -42.51 -49.17 -24.52
C LEU A 8 -43.76 -48.45 -23.99
N GLY A 9 -44.88 -49.15 -23.86
CA GLY A 9 -46.11 -48.59 -23.30
C GLY A 9 -45.94 -48.15 -21.85
N VAL A 10 -45.37 -49.01 -21.00
CA VAL A 10 -45.11 -48.70 -19.58
C VAL A 10 -44.10 -47.56 -19.43
N THR A 11 -43.00 -47.59 -20.19
CA THR A 11 -41.99 -46.52 -20.12
C THR A 11 -42.53 -45.17 -20.61
N ASN A 12 -43.38 -45.16 -21.63
CA ASN A 12 -44.07 -43.95 -22.10
C ASN A 12 -45.10 -43.45 -21.09
N ALA A 13 -45.84 -44.33 -20.41
CA ALA A 13 -46.78 -43.95 -19.36
C ALA A 13 -46.05 -43.29 -18.16
N PHE A 14 -44.92 -43.85 -17.73
CA PHE A 14 -44.08 -43.24 -16.69
C PHE A 14 -43.45 -41.91 -17.14
N ALA A 15 -43.06 -41.79 -18.41
CA ALA A 15 -42.58 -40.53 -18.97
C ALA A 15 -43.67 -39.46 -18.97
N LEU A 16 -44.91 -39.83 -19.34
CA LEU A 16 -46.07 -38.93 -19.33
C LEU A 16 -46.38 -38.43 -17.90
N LEU A 17 -46.42 -39.34 -16.93
CA LEU A 17 -46.66 -39.01 -15.52
C LEU A 17 -45.60 -38.06 -14.94
N ARG A 18 -44.35 -38.18 -15.40
CA ARG A 18 -43.23 -37.31 -15.00
C ARG A 18 -43.30 -35.91 -15.58
N LEU A 19 -43.97 -35.74 -16.72
CA LEU A 19 -44.14 -34.45 -17.42
C LEU A 19 -45.33 -33.62 -16.91
N LEU A 20 -46.27 -34.25 -16.17
CA LEU A 20 -47.43 -33.57 -15.57
C LEU A 20 -47.12 -32.39 -14.64
N PRO A 21 -46.08 -32.42 -13.77
CA PRO A 21 -45.79 -31.32 -12.84
C PRO A 21 -44.93 -30.18 -13.43
N LEU A 22 -44.53 -30.26 -14.71
CA LEU A 22 -43.66 -29.26 -15.35
C LEU A 22 -44.50 -28.17 -16.04
N SER A 23 -44.05 -26.91 -15.96
CA SER A 23 -44.66 -25.81 -16.72
C SER A 23 -44.49 -26.06 -18.22
N ASP A 24 -45.37 -25.54 -19.08
CA ASP A 24 -45.25 -25.72 -20.54
C ASP A 24 -43.90 -25.24 -21.08
N ARG A 25 -43.33 -24.18 -20.49
CA ARG A 25 -41.99 -23.70 -20.82
C ARG A 25 -40.87 -24.67 -20.43
N ASP A 26 -41.06 -25.41 -19.33
CA ASP A 26 -40.09 -26.40 -18.88
C ASP A 26 -40.12 -27.65 -19.77
N LYS A 27 -41.31 -28.02 -20.26
CA LYS A 27 -41.50 -29.10 -21.24
C LYS A 27 -40.80 -28.76 -22.57
N ASP A 28 -40.97 -27.55 -23.08
CA ASP A 28 -40.28 -27.10 -24.30
C ASP A 28 -38.76 -27.10 -24.13
N THR A 29 -38.29 -26.67 -22.97
CA THR A 29 -36.87 -26.65 -22.61
C THR A 29 -36.30 -28.08 -22.54
N GLU A 30 -37.04 -29.03 -21.97
CA GLU A 30 -36.67 -30.45 -21.93
C GLU A 30 -36.63 -31.06 -23.34
N ILE A 31 -37.65 -30.81 -24.17
CA ILE A 31 -37.71 -31.31 -25.55
C ILE A 31 -36.52 -30.80 -26.36
N LEU A 32 -36.19 -29.51 -26.28
CA LEU A 32 -35.05 -28.92 -26.97
C LEU A 32 -33.72 -29.49 -26.48
N ALA A 33 -33.57 -29.71 -25.16
CA ALA A 33 -32.37 -30.30 -24.59
C ALA A 33 -32.18 -31.76 -25.03
N LEU A 34 -33.25 -32.56 -25.04
CA LEU A 34 -33.22 -33.96 -25.47
C LEU A 34 -32.98 -34.10 -26.98
N ARG A 35 -33.64 -33.27 -27.81
CA ARG A 35 -33.38 -33.22 -29.26
C ARG A 35 -31.91 -32.90 -29.55
N HIS A 36 -31.35 -31.92 -28.86
CA HIS A 36 -29.94 -31.58 -29.00
C HIS A 36 -29.02 -32.73 -28.58
N GLN A 37 -29.34 -33.44 -27.49
CA GLN A 37 -28.57 -34.64 -27.08
C GLN A 37 -28.64 -35.78 -28.09
N ILE A 38 -29.81 -36.02 -28.70
CA ILE A 38 -29.96 -37.00 -29.78
C ILE A 38 -29.10 -36.60 -30.98
N THR A 39 -29.14 -35.35 -31.41
CA THR A 39 -28.29 -34.86 -32.52
C THR A 39 -26.80 -34.99 -32.21
N LEU A 40 -26.38 -34.83 -30.96
CA LEU A 40 -24.98 -35.05 -30.56
C LEU A 40 -24.58 -36.53 -30.60
N LEU A 41 -25.47 -37.41 -30.16
CA LEU A 41 -25.24 -38.85 -30.21
C LEU A 41 -25.21 -39.36 -31.66
N GLU A 42 -26.10 -38.88 -32.51
CA GLU A 42 -26.11 -39.19 -33.95
C GLU A 42 -24.84 -38.69 -34.66
N ARG A 43 -24.33 -37.51 -34.27
CA ARG A 43 -23.05 -36.99 -34.79
C ARG A 43 -21.82 -37.78 -34.35
N GLN A 44 -21.93 -38.60 -33.30
CA GLN A 44 -20.79 -39.26 -32.65
C GLN A 44 -20.89 -40.78 -32.68
N LEU A 45 -21.62 -41.35 -33.65
CA LEU A 45 -21.77 -42.78 -33.90
C LEU A 45 -20.40 -43.49 -34.08
N GLY A 46 -19.83 -43.91 -32.96
CA GLY A 46 -18.60 -44.69 -32.78
C GLY A 46 -18.33 -44.94 -31.28
N ASP A 47 -17.62 -46.02 -30.92
CA ASP A 47 -17.42 -46.56 -29.56
C ASP A 47 -16.71 -45.64 -28.53
N ALA A 48 -16.61 -44.33 -28.78
CA ALA A 48 -15.97 -43.37 -27.90
C ALA A 48 -16.99 -42.56 -27.08
N ARG A 49 -16.62 -42.24 -25.83
CA ARG A 49 -17.42 -41.41 -24.91
C ARG A 49 -17.87 -40.09 -25.55
N PRO A 50 -19.12 -39.63 -25.31
CA PRO A 50 -19.65 -38.44 -25.95
C PRO A 50 -18.85 -37.18 -25.58
N ARG A 51 -18.34 -36.47 -26.60
CA ARG A 51 -17.54 -35.24 -26.45
C ARG A 51 -18.37 -34.01 -26.79
N PHE A 52 -18.75 -33.21 -25.80
CA PHE A 52 -19.48 -31.96 -26.03
C PHE A 52 -18.56 -30.88 -26.62
N SER A 53 -18.88 -30.35 -27.81
CA SER A 53 -18.21 -29.18 -28.41
C SER A 53 -18.45 -27.92 -27.55
N PRO A 54 -17.57 -26.91 -27.59
CA PRO A 54 -17.82 -25.62 -26.94
C PRO A 54 -19.18 -24.99 -27.31
N SER A 55 -19.65 -25.17 -28.55
CA SER A 55 -20.97 -24.71 -29.02
C SER A 55 -22.12 -25.41 -28.28
N ASP A 56 -21.99 -26.72 -28.09
CA ASP A 56 -23.03 -27.57 -27.52
C ASP A 56 -23.14 -27.33 -26.01
N ARG A 57 -21.98 -27.13 -25.36
CA ARG A 57 -21.91 -26.69 -23.96
C ARG A 57 -22.58 -25.34 -23.76
N ALA A 58 -22.35 -24.40 -24.67
CA ALA A 58 -22.97 -23.08 -24.63
C ALA A 58 -24.49 -23.16 -24.82
N PHE A 59 -24.96 -23.97 -25.78
CA PHE A 59 -26.38 -24.19 -26.03
C PHE A 59 -27.09 -24.80 -24.81
N LEU A 60 -26.56 -25.91 -24.28
CA LEU A 60 -27.12 -26.56 -23.09
C LEU A 60 -27.04 -25.65 -21.85
N ALA A 61 -25.95 -24.91 -21.66
CA ALA A 61 -25.80 -23.97 -20.56
C ALA A 61 -26.76 -22.78 -20.64
N ALA A 62 -27.07 -22.30 -21.84
CA ALA A 62 -28.03 -21.21 -22.04
C ALA A 62 -29.47 -21.68 -21.83
N LEU A 63 -29.80 -22.88 -22.31
CA LEU A 63 -31.14 -23.46 -22.24
C LEU A 63 -31.51 -23.89 -20.80
N LEU A 64 -30.57 -24.51 -20.08
CA LEU A 64 -30.84 -25.16 -18.80
C LEU A 64 -30.55 -24.27 -17.56
N HIS A 65 -29.87 -23.13 -17.71
CA HIS A 65 -29.55 -22.25 -16.57
C HIS A 65 -30.78 -21.71 -15.84
N ARG A 66 -31.91 -21.53 -16.55
CA ARG A 66 -33.14 -20.96 -15.99
C ARG A 66 -33.95 -21.93 -15.13
N LEU A 67 -33.61 -23.22 -15.16
CA LEU A 67 -34.31 -24.24 -14.39
C LEU A 67 -33.67 -24.42 -13.00
N PRO A 68 -34.46 -24.58 -11.93
CA PRO A 68 -33.93 -24.86 -10.60
C PRO A 68 -33.19 -26.21 -10.59
N ALA A 69 -32.22 -26.36 -9.68
CA ALA A 69 -31.39 -27.57 -9.60
C ALA A 69 -32.22 -28.86 -9.42
N ASP A 70 -33.37 -28.78 -8.76
CA ASP A 70 -34.32 -29.90 -8.60
C ASP A 70 -35.05 -30.28 -9.89
N ALA A 71 -35.27 -29.33 -10.79
CA ALA A 71 -35.81 -29.61 -12.13
C ALA A 71 -34.71 -30.23 -13.02
N LEU A 72 -33.48 -29.74 -12.94
CA LEU A 72 -32.35 -30.29 -13.70
C LEU A 72 -32.03 -31.75 -13.31
N ARG A 73 -32.13 -32.10 -12.03
CA ARG A 73 -32.04 -33.49 -11.55
C ARG A 73 -33.14 -34.40 -12.10
N ARG A 74 -34.29 -33.82 -12.46
CA ARG A 74 -35.43 -34.49 -13.09
C ARG A 74 -35.33 -34.54 -14.61
N LEU A 75 -34.27 -34.05 -15.24
CA LEU A 75 -34.06 -34.21 -16.69
C LEU A 75 -33.15 -35.42 -16.96
N ARG A 76 -33.43 -36.17 -18.04
CA ARG A 76 -32.53 -37.24 -18.49
C ARG A 76 -31.37 -36.65 -19.29
N LEU A 77 -30.43 -36.03 -18.60
CA LEU A 77 -29.25 -35.43 -19.22
C LEU A 77 -28.11 -36.45 -19.31
N LEU A 78 -27.41 -36.48 -20.44
CA LEU A 78 -26.13 -37.21 -20.59
C LEU A 78 -25.01 -36.71 -19.66
N VAL A 79 -25.20 -35.55 -19.04
CA VAL A 79 -24.20 -34.83 -18.24
C VAL A 79 -24.80 -34.48 -16.89
N ARG A 80 -23.97 -34.58 -15.83
CA ARG A 80 -24.37 -34.19 -14.48
C ARG A 80 -24.84 -32.72 -14.43
N PRO A 81 -25.96 -32.40 -13.74
CA PRO A 81 -26.48 -31.03 -13.63
C PRO A 81 -25.44 -29.99 -13.19
N GLU A 82 -24.52 -30.37 -12.29
CA GLU A 82 -23.47 -29.47 -11.78
C GLU A 82 -22.50 -29.03 -12.88
N THR A 83 -22.29 -29.88 -13.89
CA THR A 83 -21.40 -29.58 -15.02
C THR A 83 -22.04 -28.58 -15.97
N VAL A 84 -23.36 -28.62 -16.15
CA VAL A 84 -24.11 -27.65 -16.95
C VAL A 84 -24.03 -26.26 -16.29
N LEU A 85 -24.20 -26.18 -14.97
CA LEU A 85 -24.05 -24.94 -14.21
C LEU A 85 -22.61 -24.40 -14.23
N ARG A 86 -21.60 -25.29 -14.26
CA ARG A 86 -20.20 -24.90 -14.45
C ARG A 86 -19.97 -24.30 -15.85
N TRP A 87 -20.48 -24.93 -16.91
CA TRP A 87 -20.37 -24.38 -18.27
C TRP A 87 -21.05 -23.02 -18.41
N HIS A 88 -22.16 -22.80 -17.72
CA HIS A 88 -22.81 -21.51 -17.66
C HIS A 88 -21.92 -20.43 -17.03
N ARG A 89 -21.30 -20.73 -15.87
CA ARG A 89 -20.35 -19.81 -15.21
C ARG A 89 -19.13 -19.51 -16.09
N ASP A 90 -18.58 -20.52 -16.76
CA ASP A 90 -17.45 -20.34 -17.67
C ASP A 90 -17.82 -19.45 -18.88
N LEU A 91 -19.03 -19.61 -19.42
CA LEU A 91 -19.54 -18.80 -20.52
C LEU A 91 -19.73 -17.33 -20.10
N LEU A 92 -20.30 -17.09 -18.92
CA LEU A 92 -20.43 -15.75 -18.35
C LEU A 92 -19.07 -15.10 -18.11
N ALA A 93 -18.12 -15.83 -17.52
CA ALA A 93 -16.76 -15.33 -17.28
C ALA A 93 -16.05 -14.94 -18.59
N ARG A 94 -16.17 -15.74 -19.65
CA ARG A 94 -15.64 -15.42 -20.99
C ARG A 94 -16.33 -14.22 -21.61
N SER A 95 -17.65 -14.12 -21.49
CA SER A 95 -18.42 -12.97 -22.00
C SER A 95 -18.02 -11.67 -21.28
N HIS A 96 -17.79 -11.74 -19.96
CA HIS A 96 -17.29 -10.63 -19.16
C HIS A 96 -15.87 -10.26 -19.57
N ALA A 97 -14.97 -11.23 -19.73
CA ALA A 97 -13.61 -10.99 -20.19
C ALA A 97 -13.57 -10.36 -21.60
N ALA A 98 -14.46 -10.78 -22.51
CA ALA A 98 -14.59 -10.19 -23.84
C ALA A 98 -15.17 -8.77 -23.81
N ARG A 99 -16.13 -8.49 -22.93
CA ARG A 99 -16.75 -7.17 -22.75
C ARG A 99 -15.82 -6.18 -22.03
N SER A 100 -15.01 -6.68 -21.10
CA SER A 100 -13.97 -5.93 -20.39
C SER A 100 -12.69 -5.77 -21.20
N ARG A 101 -12.61 -6.35 -22.41
CA ARG A 101 -11.45 -6.19 -23.30
C ARG A 101 -11.50 -4.78 -23.91
N PRO A 102 -10.42 -3.98 -23.83
CA PRO A 102 -10.41 -2.63 -24.38
C PRO A 102 -10.71 -2.66 -25.88
N ARG A 103 -11.80 -1.99 -26.31
CA ARG A 103 -12.27 -1.96 -27.71
C ARG A 103 -11.48 -1.02 -28.63
N ARG A 104 -10.40 -0.40 -28.16
CA ARG A 104 -9.57 0.52 -28.95
C ARG A 104 -8.18 -0.08 -29.16
N PRO A 105 -7.67 -0.13 -30.40
CA PRO A 105 -6.23 -0.17 -30.62
C PRO A 105 -5.64 1.02 -29.84
N GLY A 106 -4.66 0.76 -28.98
CA GLY A 106 -3.97 1.83 -28.26
C GLY A 106 -3.42 2.86 -29.24
N ARG A 107 -3.35 4.13 -28.78
CA ARG A 107 -2.77 5.29 -29.49
C ARG A 107 -1.58 4.87 -30.37
N PRO A 108 -1.51 5.28 -31.65
CA PRO A 108 -0.41 4.90 -32.54
C PRO A 108 0.94 5.18 -31.87
N ARG A 109 1.85 4.22 -31.95
CA ARG A 109 3.16 4.27 -31.30
C ARG A 109 3.88 5.56 -31.71
N THR A 110 4.42 6.27 -30.72
CA THR A 110 5.29 7.43 -30.92
C THR A 110 6.30 7.16 -32.02
N VAL A 111 6.49 8.12 -32.92
CA VAL A 111 7.37 8.02 -34.11
C VAL A 111 8.69 7.34 -33.74
N ARG A 112 9.03 6.23 -34.40
CA ARG A 112 10.19 5.37 -34.07
C ARG A 112 11.49 6.15 -33.94
N SER A 113 11.65 7.21 -34.73
CA SER A 113 12.79 8.13 -34.68
C SER A 113 12.92 8.83 -33.33
N ILE A 114 11.82 9.33 -32.76
CA ILE A 114 11.80 10.00 -31.45
C ILE A 114 12.15 9.00 -30.35
N ARG A 115 11.62 7.77 -30.42
CA ARG A 115 11.95 6.71 -29.45
C ARG A 115 13.44 6.37 -29.47
N LEU A 116 14.04 6.24 -30.65
CA LEU A 116 15.47 5.96 -30.79
C LEU A 116 16.33 7.11 -30.27
N LEU A 117 15.94 8.36 -30.54
CA LEU A 117 16.65 9.53 -30.05
C LEU A 117 16.59 9.64 -28.52
N VAL A 118 15.41 9.43 -27.91
CA VAL A 118 15.26 9.39 -26.45
C VAL A 118 16.19 8.35 -25.84
N LEU A 119 16.19 7.12 -26.36
CA LEU A 119 17.02 6.04 -25.82
C LEU A 119 18.51 6.28 -26.01
N ARG A 120 18.92 6.92 -27.11
CA ARG A 120 20.31 7.32 -27.35
C ARG A 120 20.76 8.35 -26.32
N LEU A 121 19.98 9.42 -26.11
CA LEU A 121 20.28 10.46 -25.12
C LEU A 121 20.37 9.88 -23.69
N THR A 122 19.52 8.91 -23.35
CA THR A 122 19.57 8.23 -22.05
C THR A 122 20.82 7.36 -21.88
N ARG A 123 21.27 6.67 -22.93
CA ARG A 123 22.50 5.85 -22.88
C ARG A 123 23.76 6.68 -22.81
N GLU A 124 23.82 7.79 -23.56
CA GLU A 124 24.96 8.70 -23.57
C GLU A 124 25.05 9.51 -22.26
N ASN A 125 23.92 9.71 -21.55
CA ASN A 125 23.87 10.50 -20.32
C ASN A 125 23.05 9.80 -19.21
N PRO A 126 23.66 8.85 -18.46
CA PRO A 126 22.96 8.04 -17.46
C PRO A 126 22.37 8.81 -16.28
N THR A 127 22.82 10.04 -16.03
CA THR A 127 22.37 10.89 -14.90
C THR A 127 21.13 11.73 -15.24
N TRP A 128 20.65 11.71 -16.49
CA TRP A 128 19.56 12.57 -16.93
C TRP A 128 18.18 11.96 -16.69
N GLY A 129 17.33 12.65 -15.92
CA GLY A 129 15.92 12.29 -15.75
C GLY A 129 15.05 12.65 -16.97
N TYR A 130 13.87 12.02 -17.07
CA TYR A 130 12.96 12.15 -18.23
C TYR A 130 12.53 13.61 -18.56
N ARG A 131 12.41 14.47 -17.55
CA ARG A 131 12.10 15.90 -17.74
C ARG A 131 13.24 16.67 -18.38
N ARG A 132 14.49 16.31 -18.05
CA ARG A 132 15.68 16.94 -18.64
C ARG A 132 15.82 16.51 -20.10
N ILE A 133 15.66 15.22 -20.39
CA ILE A 133 15.65 14.69 -21.77
C ILE A 133 14.55 15.36 -22.60
N HIS A 134 13.35 15.55 -22.04
CA HIS A 134 12.29 16.31 -22.68
C HIS A 134 12.68 17.77 -22.98
N GLY A 135 13.37 18.44 -22.05
CA GLY A 135 13.89 19.80 -22.26
C GLY A 135 14.88 19.88 -23.42
N GLU A 136 15.82 18.94 -23.51
CA GLU A 136 16.78 18.88 -24.62
C GLU A 136 16.08 18.57 -25.97
N LEU A 137 15.05 17.74 -25.98
CA LEU A 137 14.24 17.50 -27.18
C LEU A 137 13.49 18.75 -27.64
N LEU A 138 13.00 19.57 -26.71
CA LEU A 138 12.39 20.86 -27.04
C LEU A 138 13.40 21.85 -27.63
N VAL A 139 14.63 21.87 -27.12
CA VAL A 139 15.73 22.69 -27.66
C VAL A 139 16.09 22.26 -29.09
N LEU A 140 16.03 20.97 -29.38
CA LEU A 140 16.21 20.40 -30.73
C LEU A 140 14.99 20.60 -31.65
N GLY A 141 13.97 21.35 -31.23
CA GLY A 141 12.76 21.65 -32.01
C GLY A 141 11.73 20.51 -32.09
N ILE A 142 11.92 19.44 -31.32
CA ILE A 142 11.06 18.24 -31.35
C ILE A 142 9.94 18.40 -30.30
N LYS A 143 8.71 18.65 -30.78
CA LYS A 143 7.53 18.85 -29.93
C LYS A 143 6.94 17.51 -29.47
N VAL A 144 7.34 17.05 -28.28
CA VAL A 144 6.84 15.81 -27.65
C VAL A 144 6.46 16.11 -26.20
N ALA A 145 5.36 15.56 -25.70
CA ALA A 145 4.99 15.75 -24.31
C ALA A 145 5.93 14.98 -23.36
N ALA A 146 6.28 15.57 -22.21
CA ALA A 146 7.13 14.93 -21.19
C ALA A 146 6.63 13.54 -20.74
N SER A 147 5.31 13.35 -20.72
CA SER A 147 4.67 12.06 -20.43
C SER A 147 5.00 10.97 -21.46
N THR A 148 5.23 11.35 -22.71
CA THR A 148 5.58 10.42 -23.79
C THR A 148 7.03 9.95 -23.66
N VAL A 149 7.95 10.85 -23.26
CA VAL A 149 9.34 10.50 -22.94
C VAL A 149 9.39 9.54 -21.75
N TRP A 150 8.63 9.82 -20.69
CA TRP A 150 8.51 8.92 -19.54
C TRP A 150 7.99 7.53 -19.92
N GLN A 151 6.94 7.47 -20.75
CA GLN A 151 6.34 6.21 -21.18
C GLN A 151 7.29 5.37 -22.04
N ILE A 152 8.10 6.01 -22.90
CA ILE A 152 9.15 5.33 -23.68
C ILE A 152 10.21 4.70 -22.78
N LEU A 153 10.66 5.41 -21.74
CA LEU A 153 11.65 4.90 -20.78
C LEU A 153 11.08 3.72 -19.98
N LYS A 154 9.85 3.86 -19.47
CA LYS A 154 9.13 2.81 -18.75
C LYS A 154 8.92 1.54 -19.58
N ASP A 155 8.50 1.69 -20.84
CA ASP A 155 8.31 0.56 -21.77
C ASP A 155 9.61 -0.20 -22.07
N THR A 156 10.76 0.42 -21.84
CA THR A 156 12.08 -0.15 -22.13
C THR A 156 12.77 -0.66 -20.85
N GLY A 157 12.09 -0.60 -19.70
CA GLY A 157 12.61 -1.05 -18.40
C GLY A 157 13.70 -0.15 -17.82
N ILE A 158 13.89 1.06 -18.38
CA ILE A 158 14.84 2.04 -17.84
C ILE A 158 14.07 2.90 -16.85
N ASP A 159 14.32 2.66 -15.56
CA ASP A 159 13.75 3.49 -14.51
C ASP A 159 14.33 4.91 -14.66
N PRO A 160 13.50 5.97 -14.76
CA PRO A 160 14.03 7.31 -14.95
C PRO A 160 15.01 7.62 -13.81
N ALA A 161 16.24 7.98 -14.20
CA ALA A 161 17.32 8.32 -13.27
C ALA A 161 16.77 9.18 -12.12
N PRO A 162 16.92 8.76 -10.86
CA PRO A 162 16.07 9.18 -9.77
C PRO A 162 16.49 10.52 -9.22
N GLN A 163 16.60 11.59 -10.01
CA GLN A 163 16.72 12.93 -9.43
C GLN A 163 16.13 14.02 -10.34
N ARG A 164 15.03 14.60 -9.85
CA ARG A 164 15.02 16.01 -9.41
C ARG A 164 13.83 16.28 -8.48
N THR A 165 14.17 16.84 -7.31
CA THR A 165 13.31 17.49 -6.30
C THR A 165 12.37 16.66 -5.43
N ALA A 166 12.85 15.54 -4.92
CA ALA A 166 12.58 15.17 -3.53
C ALA A 166 13.75 14.32 -3.08
N THR A 167 14.63 14.88 -2.27
CA THR A 167 15.45 14.07 -1.38
C THR A 167 14.45 13.14 -0.71
N THR A 168 14.50 11.83 -0.97
CA THR A 168 13.67 10.89 -0.21
C THR A 168 13.88 11.25 1.24
N TRP A 169 12.82 11.38 2.04
CA TRP A 169 12.95 11.74 3.45
C TRP A 169 14.04 10.90 4.12
N SER A 170 14.13 9.62 3.75
CA SER A 170 15.19 8.68 4.12
C SER A 170 16.62 9.09 3.74
N ALA A 171 16.83 9.71 2.58
CA ALA A 171 18.10 10.25 2.12
C ALA A 171 18.41 11.63 2.73
N PHE A 172 17.39 12.48 2.94
CA PHE A 172 17.54 13.75 3.68
C PHE A 172 17.97 13.46 5.11
N LEU A 173 17.21 12.59 5.80
CA LEU A 173 17.55 12.07 7.11
C LEU A 173 18.97 11.47 7.09
N ARG A 174 19.32 10.60 6.16
CA ARG A 174 20.69 10.03 6.13
C ARG A 174 21.80 11.06 5.90
N SER A 175 21.55 12.09 5.09
CA SER A 175 22.56 13.11 4.77
C SER A 175 22.66 14.24 5.79
N GLN A 176 21.63 14.44 6.63
CA GLN A 176 21.53 15.56 7.58
C GLN A 176 21.23 15.10 9.03
N ALA A 177 21.15 13.79 9.30
CA ALA A 177 20.77 13.27 10.62
C ALA A 177 21.69 13.75 11.74
N GLU A 178 22.98 13.92 11.47
CA GLU A 178 23.97 14.43 12.44
C GLU A 178 23.66 15.85 12.91
N ALA A 179 22.86 16.60 12.16
CA ALA A 179 22.48 17.97 12.48
C ALA A 179 20.96 18.13 12.68
N LEU A 180 20.24 17.03 12.94
CA LEU A 180 18.78 17.02 12.96
C LEU A 180 18.23 16.71 14.35
N LEU A 181 17.45 17.66 14.86
CA LEU A 181 16.67 17.54 16.08
C LEU A 181 15.20 17.28 15.75
N ALA A 182 14.51 16.51 16.58
CA ALA A 182 13.07 16.39 16.58
C ALA A 182 12.52 16.85 17.93
N CYS A 183 11.46 17.64 17.91
CA CYS A 183 10.83 18.22 19.07
C CYS A 183 9.33 17.89 19.08
N ASP A 184 8.78 17.60 20.25
CA ASP A 184 7.35 17.36 20.41
C ASP A 184 6.88 17.66 21.85
N PHE A 185 5.60 17.94 21.97
CA PHE A 185 4.90 18.01 23.24
C PHE A 185 4.20 16.69 23.54
N PHE A 186 4.31 16.22 24.78
CA PHE A 186 3.44 15.17 25.28
C PHE A 186 2.90 15.51 26.65
N GLU A 187 1.83 14.83 27.03
CA GLU A 187 1.05 15.18 28.19
C GLU A 187 0.94 14.03 29.18
N THR A 188 0.93 14.37 30.46
CA THR A 188 0.68 13.45 31.56
C THR A 188 -0.19 14.12 32.61
N SER A 189 -0.88 13.33 33.44
CA SER A 189 -1.70 13.82 34.54
C SER A 189 -1.01 13.55 35.88
N THR A 190 -1.00 14.54 36.77
CA THR A 190 -0.59 14.32 38.16
C THR A 190 -1.67 13.59 38.95
N LEU A 191 -1.34 13.13 40.15
CA LEU A 191 -2.27 12.54 41.11
C LEU A 191 -3.45 13.46 41.45
N SER A 192 -3.22 14.78 41.44
CA SER A 192 -4.27 15.79 41.62
C SER A 192 -5.18 15.98 40.39
N GLY A 193 -4.97 15.24 39.30
CA GLY A 193 -5.69 15.38 38.03
C GLY A 193 -5.21 16.55 37.17
N THR A 194 -4.18 17.28 37.59
CA THR A 194 -3.64 18.41 36.83
C THR A 194 -2.87 17.90 35.61
N ARG A 195 -3.30 18.31 34.41
CA ARG A 195 -2.58 18.03 33.16
C ARG A 195 -1.26 18.81 33.11
N GLN A 196 -0.19 18.10 32.82
CA GLN A 196 1.17 18.63 32.62
C GLN A 196 1.58 18.39 31.18
N TYR A 197 2.16 19.41 30.57
CA TYR A 197 2.78 19.38 29.26
C TYR A 197 4.29 19.26 29.46
N VAL A 198 4.90 18.33 28.74
CA VAL A 198 6.33 18.11 28.71
C VAL A 198 6.83 18.43 27.31
N LEU A 199 7.86 19.26 27.23
CA LEU A 199 8.56 19.54 25.98
C LEU A 199 9.88 18.78 25.98
N ALA A 200 10.09 17.95 24.96
CA ALA A 200 11.32 17.20 24.81
C ALA A 200 11.89 17.37 23.40
N VAL A 201 13.20 17.16 23.30
CA VAL A 201 13.95 17.14 22.04
C VAL A 201 14.76 15.85 21.97
N ILE A 202 14.83 15.24 20.80
CA ILE A 202 15.67 14.08 20.52
C ILE A 202 16.55 14.37 19.32
N GLU A 203 17.83 14.05 19.43
CA GLU A 203 18.75 14.10 18.31
C GLU A 203 18.60 12.84 17.44
N HIS A 204 18.57 12.99 16.13
CA HIS A 204 18.29 11.87 15.23
C HIS A 204 19.43 10.84 15.13
N THR A 205 20.70 11.28 15.19
CA THR A 205 21.86 10.38 15.07
C THR A 205 22.17 9.73 16.41
N SER A 206 22.49 10.53 17.42
CA SER A 206 22.90 10.00 18.72
C SER A 206 21.75 9.36 19.51
N ARG A 207 20.49 9.68 19.15
CA ARG A 207 19.28 9.34 19.91
C ARG A 207 19.30 9.86 21.35
N ARG A 208 20.12 10.87 21.64
CA ARG A 208 20.12 11.55 22.92
C ARG A 208 18.84 12.37 23.07
N ILE A 209 18.19 12.22 24.22
CA ILE A 209 17.04 13.03 24.62
C ILE A 209 17.49 14.16 25.52
N ARG A 210 16.82 15.30 25.38
CA ARG A 210 16.86 16.43 26.30
C ARG A 210 15.44 16.82 26.66
N VAL A 211 15.11 16.80 27.95
CA VAL A 211 13.82 17.28 28.46
C VAL A 211 13.94 18.77 28.78
N LEU A 212 13.32 19.62 27.96
CA LEU A 212 13.42 21.07 28.10
C LEU A 212 12.62 21.60 29.29
N GLY A 213 11.57 20.89 29.70
CA GLY A 213 10.86 21.16 30.94
C GLY A 213 9.42 20.67 30.96
N THR A 214 8.77 20.94 32.08
CA THR A 214 7.37 20.59 32.34
C THR A 214 6.58 21.83 32.77
N THR A 215 5.31 21.92 32.36
CA THR A 215 4.41 23.00 32.77
C THR A 215 2.95 22.58 32.68
N ALA A 216 2.11 23.05 33.60
CA ALA A 216 0.65 22.92 33.48
C ALA A 216 0.06 23.85 32.39
N ARG A 217 0.79 24.91 32.04
CA ARG A 217 0.34 25.97 31.11
C ARG A 217 1.47 26.31 30.13
N PRO A 218 1.45 25.80 28.88
CA PRO A 218 2.47 26.08 27.88
C PRO A 218 2.25 27.49 27.29
N ALA A 219 2.50 28.52 28.12
CA ALA A 219 2.44 29.91 27.70
C ALA A 219 3.60 30.24 26.74
N ALA A 220 3.39 31.19 25.83
CA ALA A 220 4.38 31.58 24.84
C ALA A 220 5.75 31.95 25.46
N SER A 221 5.75 32.63 26.61
CA SER A 221 6.97 32.99 27.34
C SER A 221 7.75 31.76 27.82
N TRP A 222 7.06 30.75 28.34
CA TRP A 222 7.67 29.51 28.80
C TRP A 222 8.28 28.73 27.64
N VAL A 223 7.54 28.59 26.53
CA VAL A 223 8.02 27.87 25.33
C VAL A 223 9.22 28.59 24.71
N THR A 224 9.18 29.92 24.65
CA THR A 224 10.32 30.73 24.17
C THR A 224 11.53 30.57 25.07
N GLN A 225 11.35 30.52 26.39
CA GLN A 225 12.46 30.28 27.32
C GLN A 225 13.04 28.88 27.15
N ALA A 226 12.21 27.87 26.91
CA ALA A 226 12.66 26.52 26.62
C ALA A 226 13.53 26.45 25.35
N ALA A 227 13.20 27.21 24.29
CA ALA A 227 14.06 27.34 23.11
C ALA A 227 15.41 27.98 23.44
N ARG A 228 15.44 29.06 24.24
CA ARG A 228 16.70 29.69 24.64
C ARG A 228 17.58 28.75 25.44
N ASN A 229 16.99 28.03 26.39
CA ASN A 229 17.72 27.05 27.18
C ASN A 229 18.29 25.94 26.28
N LEU A 230 17.52 25.44 25.31
CA LEU A 230 18.01 24.47 24.33
C LEU A 230 19.22 24.99 23.54
N VAL A 231 19.17 26.24 23.05
CA VAL A 231 20.28 26.83 22.31
C VAL A 231 21.54 26.91 23.18
N MET A 232 21.42 27.39 24.43
CA MET A 232 22.53 27.42 25.38
C MET A 232 23.09 26.02 25.65
N ASP A 233 22.22 25.03 25.88
CA ASP A 233 22.63 23.64 26.15
C ASP A 233 23.34 23.00 24.94
N LEU A 234 22.97 23.37 23.71
CA LEU A 234 23.62 22.91 22.48
C LEU A 234 25.00 23.56 22.31
N GLU A 235 25.10 24.86 22.56
CA GLU A 235 26.37 25.61 22.54
C GLU A 235 27.37 25.06 23.56
N ASP A 236 26.92 24.83 24.81
CA ASP A 236 27.75 24.28 25.89
C ASP A 236 28.25 22.86 25.59
N SER A 237 27.43 22.07 24.88
CA SER A 237 27.78 20.69 24.50
C SER A 237 28.61 20.58 23.22
N GLY A 238 28.78 21.69 22.48
CA GLY A 238 29.47 21.71 21.18
C GLY A 238 28.71 20.95 20.06
N GLU A 239 27.43 20.66 20.27
CA GLU A 239 26.59 19.94 19.30
C GLU A 239 26.05 20.91 18.23
N HIS A 240 26.35 20.65 16.96
CA HIS A 240 25.91 21.49 15.85
C HIS A 240 24.63 20.97 15.19
N ALA A 241 23.47 21.32 15.77
CA ALA A 241 22.19 21.14 15.09
C ALA A 241 21.98 22.22 14.02
N ARG A 242 21.46 21.83 12.85
CA ARG A 242 21.10 22.75 11.75
C ARG A 242 19.62 22.74 11.44
N PHE A 243 18.91 21.68 11.80
CA PHE A 243 17.49 21.53 11.50
C PHE A 243 16.75 21.04 12.74
N MET A 244 15.55 21.58 12.98
CA MET A 244 14.64 21.07 14.00
C MET A 244 13.28 20.71 13.38
N ILE A 245 12.87 19.46 13.52
CA ILE A 245 11.53 19.01 13.15
C ILE A 245 10.59 19.25 14.32
N ARG A 246 9.47 19.92 14.08
CA ARG A 246 8.34 19.96 15.02
C ARG A 246 7.03 19.78 14.28
N ASP A 247 5.98 19.44 15.03
CA ASP A 247 4.64 19.45 14.50
C ASP A 247 4.09 20.88 14.35
N ARG A 248 2.84 20.99 13.87
CA ARG A 248 2.18 22.27 13.63
C ARG A 248 1.30 22.71 14.82
N ASP A 249 1.56 22.22 16.02
CA ASP A 249 0.73 22.56 17.19
C ASP A 249 0.76 24.08 17.46
N GLY A 250 -0.40 24.64 17.80
CA GLY A 250 -0.55 26.05 18.17
C GLY A 250 0.13 26.42 19.50
N LYS A 251 0.65 25.43 20.25
CA LYS A 251 1.50 25.65 21.43
C LYS A 251 2.85 26.30 21.11
N TYR A 252 3.29 26.25 19.85
CA TYR A 252 4.56 26.87 19.42
C TYR A 252 4.34 28.33 19.00
N PRO A 253 4.86 29.32 19.75
CA PRO A 253 4.78 30.73 19.36
C PRO A 253 5.78 31.04 18.23
N ALA A 254 5.53 32.09 17.43
CA ALA A 254 6.48 32.53 16.40
C ALA A 254 7.87 32.88 16.96
N LEU A 255 7.94 33.36 18.21
CA LEU A 255 9.19 33.66 18.90
C LEU A 255 10.05 32.41 19.14
N PHE A 256 9.45 31.23 19.24
CA PHE A 256 10.20 29.98 19.39
C PHE A 256 11.01 29.68 18.13
N ASP A 257 10.39 29.79 16.95
CA ASP A 257 11.08 29.58 15.67
C ASP A 257 12.14 30.68 15.42
N ALA A 258 11.87 31.91 15.86
CA ALA A 258 12.81 33.03 15.73
C ALA A 258 14.08 32.83 16.56
N VAL A 259 13.97 32.37 17.82
CA VAL A 259 15.13 32.06 18.68
C VAL A 259 16.00 30.97 18.05
N LEU A 260 15.39 29.92 17.50
CA LEU A 260 16.13 28.85 16.83
C LEU A 260 16.81 29.34 15.54
N ALA A 261 16.14 30.18 14.77
CA ALA A 261 16.70 30.75 13.55
C ALA A 261 17.91 31.66 13.81
N ASP A 262 17.89 32.42 14.91
CA ASP A 262 19.01 33.26 15.36
C ASP A 262 20.25 32.42 15.70
N ALA A 263 20.02 31.24 16.29
CA ALA A 263 21.05 30.22 16.54
C ALA A 263 21.46 29.42 15.28
N GLY A 264 20.94 29.76 14.10
CA GLY A 264 21.23 29.07 12.84
C GLY A 264 20.50 27.72 12.66
N ILE A 265 19.49 27.43 13.49
CA ILE A 265 18.69 26.20 13.44
C ILE A 265 17.43 26.46 12.61
N GLN A 266 17.33 25.80 11.45
CA GLN A 266 16.16 25.91 10.59
C GLN A 266 15.02 24.99 11.07
N VAL A 267 13.88 25.59 11.40
CA VAL A 267 12.68 24.82 11.77
C VAL A 267 12.00 24.23 10.53
N VAL A 268 11.76 22.93 10.55
CA VAL A 268 11.06 22.16 9.52
C VAL A 268 9.74 21.65 10.11
N LEU A 269 8.63 22.16 9.60
CA LEU A 269 7.31 21.69 10.03
C LEU A 269 7.03 20.30 9.47
N SER A 270 6.50 19.41 10.31
CA SER A 270 6.01 18.12 9.86
C SER A 270 4.91 18.31 8.81
N GLY A 271 4.93 17.43 7.80
CA GLY A 271 3.90 17.40 6.77
C GLY A 271 2.55 17.03 7.39
N VAL A 272 1.48 17.70 6.96
CA VAL A 272 0.12 17.37 7.43
C VAL A 272 -0.17 15.91 7.10
N ARG A 273 -0.45 15.10 8.11
CA ARG A 273 -0.68 13.63 8.01
C ARG A 273 0.56 12.81 7.61
N ILE A 274 1.77 13.27 7.95
CA ILE A 274 3.02 12.50 7.79
C ILE A 274 3.68 12.24 9.16
N PRO A 275 3.09 11.39 10.03
CA PRO A 275 3.63 11.10 11.37
C PRO A 275 5.03 10.46 11.31
N ARG A 276 5.39 9.83 10.18
CA ARG A 276 6.74 9.28 9.94
C ARG A 276 7.87 10.31 10.07
N MET A 277 7.59 11.62 9.93
CA MET A 277 8.62 12.65 10.10
C MET A 277 9.08 12.79 11.55
N ASN A 278 8.21 12.51 12.53
CA ASN A 278 8.51 12.59 13.96
C ASN A 278 8.58 11.20 14.65
N ALA A 279 8.61 10.12 13.87
CA ALA A 279 8.48 8.75 14.38
C ALA A 279 9.56 8.33 15.40
N ILE A 280 10.70 9.04 15.44
CA ILE A 280 11.76 8.81 16.42
C ILE A 280 11.35 9.36 17.78
N MET A 281 10.86 10.60 17.81
CA MET A 281 10.31 11.23 19.00
C MET A 281 9.05 10.51 19.48
N GLU A 282 8.11 10.21 18.59
CA GLU A 282 6.87 9.48 18.93
C GLU A 282 7.18 8.12 19.60
N ARG A 283 8.18 7.39 19.09
CA ARG A 283 8.62 6.12 19.68
C ARG A 283 9.23 6.32 21.06
N TRP A 284 10.07 7.34 21.23
CA TRP A 284 10.63 7.65 22.55
C TRP A 284 9.53 8.03 23.54
N ILE A 285 8.56 8.87 23.15
CA ILE A 285 7.40 9.24 23.99
C ILE A 285 6.65 7.97 24.43
N HIS A 286 6.43 7.04 23.51
CA HIS A 286 5.76 5.78 23.84
C HIS A 286 6.57 4.93 24.83
N SER A 287 7.91 4.88 24.69
CA SER A 287 8.78 4.22 25.67
C SER A 287 8.72 4.91 27.04
N CYS A 288 8.85 6.23 27.09
CA CYS A 288 8.77 7.02 28.31
C CYS A 288 7.43 6.82 29.03
N ARG A 289 6.31 6.79 28.30
CA ARG A 289 5.00 6.49 28.88
C ARG A 289 4.98 5.10 29.52
N ARG A 290 5.31 4.06 28.75
CA ARG A 290 5.21 2.66 29.19
C ARG A 290 6.18 2.27 30.31
N GLU A 291 7.35 2.89 30.33
CA GLU A 291 8.44 2.52 31.25
C GLU A 291 8.46 3.39 32.51
N LEU A 292 8.11 4.68 32.40
CA LEU A 292 8.11 5.62 33.51
C LEU A 292 6.68 6.01 33.91
N LEU A 293 5.94 6.69 33.03
CA LEU A 293 4.71 7.40 33.43
C LEU A 293 3.55 6.47 33.81
N ASP A 294 3.45 5.29 33.18
CA ASP A 294 2.42 4.30 33.48
C ASP A 294 2.73 3.51 34.76
N ARG A 295 3.97 3.58 35.24
CA ARG A 295 4.46 2.81 36.41
C ARG A 295 4.69 3.68 37.64
N THR A 296 4.70 5.00 37.48
CA THR A 296 5.03 5.95 38.54
C THR A 296 3.89 6.93 38.76
N LEU A 297 3.41 7.01 40.00
CA LEU A 297 2.39 8.00 40.38
C LEU A 297 3.02 9.39 40.53
N ILE A 298 2.65 10.29 39.63
CA ILE A 298 3.23 11.64 39.57
C ILE A 298 2.52 12.57 40.56
N TRP A 299 3.15 12.87 41.70
CA TRP A 299 2.61 13.80 42.70
C TRP A 299 2.41 15.24 42.23
N ASN A 300 3.44 15.87 41.69
CA ASN A 300 3.43 17.29 41.31
C ASN A 300 4.41 17.55 40.15
N GLN A 301 4.45 18.80 39.66
CA GLN A 301 5.30 19.20 38.53
C GLN A 301 6.80 19.02 38.81
N GLN A 302 7.26 19.27 40.04
CA GLN A 302 8.67 19.10 40.42
C GLN A 302 9.07 17.63 40.42
N HIS A 303 8.22 16.77 40.98
CA HIS A 303 8.43 15.33 40.98
C HIS A 303 8.44 14.77 39.54
N LEU A 304 7.53 15.26 38.68
CA LEU A 304 7.56 14.91 37.26
C LEU A 304 8.88 15.29 36.59
N LEU A 305 9.34 16.53 36.80
CA LEU A 305 10.59 17.01 36.22
C LEU A 305 11.79 16.19 36.71
N HIS A 306 11.83 15.86 38.01
CA HIS A 306 12.88 15.02 38.57
C HIS A 306 12.86 13.61 37.96
N ALA A 307 11.71 12.95 37.94
CA ALA A 307 11.55 11.60 37.36
C ALA A 307 11.94 11.57 35.87
N LEU A 308 11.59 12.62 35.11
CA LEU A 308 11.97 12.74 33.71
C LEU A 308 13.48 12.96 33.52
N ARG A 309 14.14 13.75 34.38
CA ARG A 309 15.59 13.94 34.34
C ARG A 309 16.35 12.65 34.66
N GLU A 310 15.89 11.89 35.66
CA GLU A 310 16.45 10.57 35.97
C GLU A 310 16.27 9.61 34.79
N TYR A 311 15.08 9.60 34.16
CA TYR A 311 14.83 8.78 32.98
C TYR A 311 15.65 9.22 31.76
N GLU A 312 15.84 10.53 31.57
CA GLU A 312 16.73 11.08 30.53
C GLU A 312 18.16 10.57 30.72
N HIS A 313 18.70 10.67 31.94
CA HIS A 313 20.04 10.18 32.26
C HIS A 313 20.15 8.67 32.04
N PHE A 314 19.19 7.90 32.53
CA PHE A 314 19.11 6.46 32.30
C PHE A 314 19.08 6.11 30.81
N TYR A 315 18.20 6.74 30.03
CA TYR A 315 18.06 6.48 28.60
C TYR A 315 19.35 6.82 27.86
N ASN A 316 19.90 8.01 28.07
CA ASN A 316 21.11 8.46 27.37
C ASN A 316 22.32 7.56 27.69
N ASN A 317 22.44 7.06 28.92
CA ASN A 317 23.49 6.10 29.29
C ASN A 317 23.27 4.69 28.72
N LEU A 318 22.03 4.21 28.68
CA LEU A 318 21.70 2.87 28.18
C LEU A 318 21.95 2.75 26.66
N TRP A 319 21.68 3.82 25.91
CA TRP A 319 21.92 3.88 24.47
C TRP A 319 23.39 4.19 24.13
N GLY A 320 24.14 4.85 25.01
CA GLY A 320 25.59 5.01 24.89
C GLY A 320 26.38 3.69 24.91
N VAL A 321 25.86 2.64 25.55
CA VAL A 321 26.50 1.31 25.65
C VAL A 321 26.06 0.34 24.54
N ARG A 322 24.86 0.52 23.96
CA ARG A 322 24.27 -0.40 22.95
C ARG A 322 24.66 -0.14 21.50
N THR A 323 25.38 0.95 21.23
CA THR A 323 25.89 1.35 19.90
C THR A 323 26.86 0.34 19.28
N LEU A 324 27.53 -0.52 20.06
CA LEU A 324 28.43 -1.54 19.51
C LEU A 324 27.72 -2.74 18.86
N HIS A 325 26.46 -3.01 19.19
CA HIS A 325 25.78 -4.22 18.68
C HIS A 325 24.84 -3.93 17.49
N TRP A 326 24.15 -2.78 17.49
CA TRP A 326 23.19 -2.44 16.44
C TRP A 326 23.84 -1.92 15.15
N ASP A 327 25.00 -1.27 15.25
CA ASP A 327 25.77 -0.86 14.07
C ASP A 327 26.32 -2.09 13.32
N ALA A 328 26.57 -3.20 14.03
CA ALA A 328 26.93 -4.49 13.45
C ALA A 328 25.75 -5.20 12.77
N GLU A 329 24.52 -5.07 13.28
CA GLU A 329 23.32 -5.64 12.65
C GLU A 329 22.86 -4.87 11.41
N LEU A 330 22.96 -3.53 11.41
CA LEU A 330 22.69 -2.74 10.20
C LEU A 330 23.76 -2.95 9.13
N ARG A 331 25.05 -3.09 9.51
CA ARG A 331 26.12 -3.49 8.57
C ARG A 331 25.93 -4.90 8.04
N ARG A 332 25.52 -5.88 8.86
CA ARG A 332 25.18 -7.25 8.41
C ARG A 332 23.96 -7.27 7.49
N PHE A 333 22.92 -6.49 7.78
CA PHE A 333 21.73 -6.43 6.93
C PHE A 333 22.03 -5.78 5.56
N CYS A 334 22.89 -4.76 5.51
CA CYS A 334 23.37 -4.18 4.26
C CYS A 334 24.35 -5.09 3.48
N SER A 335 25.19 -5.86 4.16
CA SER A 335 26.12 -6.82 3.54
C SER A 335 25.38 -8.03 2.93
N LEU A 336 24.42 -8.62 3.66
CA LEU A 336 23.60 -9.74 3.18
C LEU A 336 22.69 -9.36 2.01
N ALA A 337 22.24 -8.11 1.95
CA ALA A 337 21.47 -7.61 0.80
C ALA A 337 22.33 -7.37 -0.46
N SER A 338 23.66 -7.29 -0.33
CA SER A 338 24.58 -7.19 -1.47
C SER A 338 25.04 -8.55 -2.00
N GLU A 339 25.12 -9.58 -1.15
CA GLU A 339 25.49 -10.94 -1.54
C GLU A 339 24.31 -11.78 -2.05
N ALA A 340 23.06 -11.47 -1.68
CA ALA A 340 21.86 -12.11 -2.24
C ALA A 340 21.47 -11.59 -3.64
N GLY A 341 22.29 -10.71 -4.23
CA GLY A 341 22.10 -10.10 -5.54
C GLY A 341 23.19 -10.41 -6.57
N SER A 342 23.99 -11.47 -6.36
CA SER A 342 24.89 -12.04 -7.39
C SER A 342 24.34 -13.35 -7.96
#